data_AF-A0A5E7BVD0-F1
#
_entry.id   AF-A0A5E7BVD0-F1
#
_cell.length_a   1.000
_cell.length_b   1.000
_cell.length_c   1.000
_cell.angle_alpha   90.00
_cell.angle_beta   90.00
_cell.angle_gamma   90.00
#
_symmetry.space_group_name_H-M   'P 1'
#
loop_
_entity.id
_entity.type
_entity.pdbx_description
1 polymer ?
#
loop_
_entity_poly.entity_id
_entity_poly.type
_entity_poly.pdbx_seq_one_letter_code
_entity_poly.pdbx_strand_id
1 'polypeptide(L)'
;MGPTHNQRWQASKRVDSVYVNWDDLQLELCMKIENLKEKALKLRAAIDALKAQDPAAAKLAVELEPLLVLAETGQIRTPMEWRDIPGRYLFTEEGLQQYAALEQAFAEFKIELTGGESQTLRRLKAQMEEKKNSGLKPD
;
A
#
# COMPACT_ATOMS: atom_id res chain seq x y z
N MET A 1 -53.83 -29.43 -8.71
CA MET A 1 -52.67 -29.24 -7.83
C MET A 1 -51.43 -29.57 -8.64
N GLY A 2 -50.77 -28.53 -9.16
CA GLY A 2 -49.63 -28.67 -10.08
C GLY A 2 -48.29 -28.58 -9.34
N PRO A 3 -47.24 -29.26 -9.82
CA PRO A 3 -45.92 -29.20 -9.21
C PRO A 3 -45.24 -27.84 -9.44
N THR A 4 -44.72 -27.25 -8.37
CA THR A 4 -43.87 -26.05 -8.36
C THR A 4 -42.47 -26.40 -8.89
N HIS A 5 -42.27 -26.21 -10.20
CA HIS A 5 -40.95 -26.31 -10.83
C HIS A 5 -40.41 -24.90 -11.05
N ASN A 6 -39.50 -24.46 -10.18
CA ASN A 6 -38.75 -23.21 -10.35
C ASN A 6 -37.65 -23.43 -11.40
N GLN A 7 -38.03 -23.29 -12.66
CA GLN A 7 -37.12 -22.92 -13.74
C GLN A 7 -37.81 -21.85 -14.55
N ARG A 8 -37.18 -20.68 -14.67
CA ARG A 8 -37.20 -19.77 -15.84
C ARG A 8 -36.95 -18.34 -15.36
N TRP A 9 -35.72 -17.86 -15.54
CA TRP A 9 -35.40 -16.57 -16.16
C TRP A 9 -33.93 -16.56 -16.61
N GLN A 10 -33.61 -17.40 -17.60
CA GLN A 10 -32.58 -17.01 -18.58
C GLN A 10 -33.27 -16.03 -19.53
N ALA A 11 -33.22 -14.73 -19.20
CA ALA A 11 -33.65 -13.67 -20.10
C ALA A 11 -32.51 -12.69 -20.25
N SER A 12 -31.78 -12.88 -21.34
CA SER A 12 -30.96 -11.87 -21.98
C SER A 12 -31.69 -10.52 -21.97
N LYS A 13 -31.15 -9.58 -21.20
CA LYS A 13 -31.35 -8.15 -21.47
C LYS A 13 -29.99 -7.61 -21.88
N ARG A 14 -29.82 -7.46 -23.19
CA ARG A 14 -28.78 -6.64 -23.80
C ARG A 14 -29.05 -5.21 -23.34
N VAL A 15 -28.35 -4.77 -22.31
CA VAL A 15 -28.25 -3.37 -21.89
C VAL A 15 -26.76 -3.12 -21.77
N ASP A 16 -26.22 -2.28 -22.63
CA ASP A 16 -24.84 -1.81 -22.59
C ASP A 16 -24.63 -1.06 -21.27
N SER A 17 -24.28 -1.80 -20.23
CA SER A 17 -24.03 -1.28 -18.90
C SER A 17 -22.65 -1.76 -18.53
N VAL A 18 -21.73 -0.80 -18.45
CA VAL A 18 -20.39 -0.94 -17.87
C VAL A 18 -20.58 -1.38 -16.42
N TYR A 19 -20.78 -2.68 -16.20
CA TYR A 19 -20.95 -3.26 -14.87
C TYR A 19 -19.57 -3.28 -14.24
N VAL A 20 -19.31 -2.29 -13.39
CA VAL A 20 -18.14 -2.30 -12.53
C VAL A 20 -18.28 -3.54 -11.64
N ASN A 21 -17.33 -4.47 -11.76
CA ASN A 21 -17.35 -5.69 -10.96
C ASN A 21 -17.00 -5.31 -9.51
N TRP A 22 -18.00 -5.36 -8.64
CA TRP A 22 -17.85 -5.04 -7.21
C TRP A 22 -16.89 -6.01 -6.50
N ASP A 23 -16.80 -7.26 -6.95
CA ASP A 23 -15.85 -8.23 -6.40
C ASP A 23 -14.41 -7.84 -6.75
N ASP A 24 -14.14 -7.41 -7.98
CA ASP A 24 -12.80 -6.96 -8.40
C ASP A 24 -12.39 -5.67 -7.67
N LEU A 25 -13.32 -4.72 -7.49
CA LEU A 25 -13.07 -3.50 -6.72
C LEU A 25 -12.79 -3.80 -5.24
N GLN A 26 -13.53 -4.74 -4.66
CA GLN A 26 -13.35 -5.13 -3.27
C GLN A 26 -12.01 -5.86 -3.07
N LEU A 27 -11.62 -6.73 -4.01
CA LEU A 27 -10.31 -7.38 -4.02
C LEU A 27 -9.17 -6.35 -4.16
N GLU A 28 -9.31 -5.36 -5.04
CA GLU A 28 -8.30 -4.31 -5.21
C GLU A 28 -8.15 -3.45 -3.93
N LEU A 29 -9.27 -3.08 -3.30
CA LEU A 29 -9.26 -2.32 -2.06
C LEU A 29 -8.63 -3.11 -0.91
N CYS A 30 -9.01 -4.38 -0.75
CA CYS A 30 -8.41 -5.27 0.27
C CYS A 30 -6.90 -5.42 0.09
N MET A 31 -6.45 -5.58 -1.16
CA MET A 31 -5.00 -5.65 -1.46
C MET A 31 -4.26 -4.35 -1.13
N LYS A 32 -4.86 -3.17 -1.38
CA LYS A 32 -4.26 -1.88 -0.99
C LYS A 32 -4.16 -1.73 0.52
N ILE A 33 -5.21 -2.12 1.24
CA ILE A 33 -5.23 -2.10 2.71
C ILE A 33 -4.15 -3.00 3.28
N GLU A 34 -3.99 -4.23 2.76
CA GLU A 34 -2.98 -5.17 3.26
C GLU A 34 -1.55 -4.70 2.95
N ASN A 35 -1.30 -4.16 1.76
CA ASN A 35 0.01 -3.60 1.42
C ASN A 35 0.36 -2.44 2.37
N LEU A 36 -0.59 -1.53 2.61
CA LEU A 36 -0.38 -0.39 3.50
C LEU A 36 -0.09 -0.86 4.94
N LYS A 37 -0.84 -1.84 5.43
CA LYS A 37 -0.62 -2.46 6.73
C LYS A 37 0.77 -3.09 6.83
N GLU A 38 1.21 -3.83 5.82
CA GLU A 38 2.54 -4.42 5.78
C GLU A 38 3.64 -3.34 5.88
N LYS A 39 3.50 -2.24 5.13
CA LYS A 39 4.46 -1.12 5.20
C LYS A 39 4.44 -0.40 6.55
N ALA A 40 3.26 -0.25 7.15
CA ALA A 40 3.12 0.33 8.49
C ALA A 40 3.86 -0.50 9.54
N LEU A 41 3.68 -1.83 9.53
CA LEU A 41 4.37 -2.75 10.45
C LEU A 41 5.90 -2.72 10.26
N LYS A 42 6.37 -2.66 9.01
CA LYS A 42 7.82 -2.53 8.72
C LYS A 42 8.38 -1.21 9.24
N LEU A 43 7.69 -0.10 9.01
CA LEU A 43 8.08 1.21 9.50
C LEU A 43 8.10 1.25 11.04
N ARG A 44 7.07 0.71 11.68
CA ARG A 44 6.99 0.56 13.13
C ARG A 44 8.21 -0.17 13.69
N ALA A 45 8.55 -1.33 13.13
CA ALA A 45 9.70 -2.11 13.56
C ALA A 45 11.03 -1.34 13.39
N ALA A 46 11.20 -0.61 12.28
CA ALA A 46 12.38 0.20 12.04
C ALA A 46 12.52 1.36 13.04
N ILE A 47 11.40 2.02 13.39
CA ILE A 47 11.36 3.07 14.42
C ILE A 47 11.68 2.47 15.80
N ASP A 48 11.07 1.34 16.15
CA ASP A 48 11.23 0.70 17.46
C ASP A 48 12.68 0.25 17.73
N ALA A 49 13.40 -0.15 16.69
CA ALA A 49 14.82 -0.50 16.79
C ALA A 49 15.72 0.70 17.14
N LEU A 50 15.28 1.93 16.84
CA LEU A 50 16.09 3.14 16.96
C LEU A 50 15.62 4.08 18.07
N LYS A 51 14.34 4.07 18.43
CA LYS A 51 13.72 5.06 19.36
C LYS A 51 14.34 5.10 20.76
N ALA A 52 15.02 4.04 21.19
CA ALA A 52 15.74 4.02 22.48
C ALA A 52 17.09 4.75 22.44
N GLN A 53 17.65 4.94 21.23
CA GLN A 53 19.01 5.46 21.01
C GLN A 53 18.99 6.83 20.34
N ASP A 54 17.98 7.10 19.50
CA ASP A 54 17.85 8.35 18.76
C ASP A 54 16.54 9.08 19.14
N PRO A 55 16.64 10.28 19.76
CA PRO A 55 15.48 11.12 20.09
C PRO A 55 14.61 11.50 18.87
N ALA A 56 15.21 11.68 17.69
CA ALA A 56 14.48 11.98 16.46
C ALA A 56 13.62 10.78 16.03
N ALA A 57 14.11 9.55 16.22
CA ALA A 57 13.32 8.34 15.97
C ALA A 57 12.17 8.20 16.99
N ALA A 58 12.39 8.54 18.26
CA ALA A 58 11.33 8.59 19.26
C ALA A 58 10.26 9.64 18.91
N LYS A 59 10.68 10.80 18.41
CA LYS A 59 9.77 11.86 17.93
C LYS A 59 8.98 11.42 16.71
N LEU A 60 9.62 10.76 15.75
CA LEU A 60 8.96 10.16 14.59
C LEU A 60 7.89 9.14 15.01
N ALA A 61 8.17 8.33 16.04
CA ALA A 61 7.20 7.39 16.59
C ALA A 61 5.93 8.08 17.08
N VAL A 62 6.08 9.16 17.85
CA VAL A 62 4.95 9.93 18.39
C VAL A 62 4.15 10.61 17.28
N GLU A 63 4.81 11.24 16.32
CA GLU A 63 4.13 11.93 15.21
C GLU A 63 3.36 10.96 14.31
N LEU A 64 3.89 9.75 14.07
CA LEU A 64 3.27 8.77 13.19
C LEU A 64 2.30 7.83 13.90
N GLU A 65 2.27 7.78 15.23
CA GLU A 65 1.43 6.85 15.99
C GLU A 65 -0.03 6.80 15.50
N PRO A 66 -0.73 7.94 15.30
CA PRO A 66 -2.13 7.90 14.85
C PRO A 66 -2.26 7.25 13.47
N LEU A 67 -1.34 7.53 12.56
CA LEU A 67 -1.36 6.99 11.19
C LEU A 67 -1.00 5.51 11.16
N LEU A 68 -0.02 5.08 11.96
CA LEU A 68 0.39 3.69 12.05
C LEU A 68 -0.75 2.84 12.60
N VAL A 69 -1.43 3.26 13.66
CA VAL A 69 -2.60 2.54 14.20
C VAL A 69 -3.71 2.41 13.16
N LEU A 70 -4.05 3.49 12.44
CA LEU A 70 -5.08 3.46 11.41
C LEU A 70 -4.70 2.54 10.24
N ALA A 71 -3.43 2.55 9.83
CA ALA A 71 -2.93 1.68 8.77
C ALA A 71 -2.92 0.21 9.20
N GLU A 72 -2.42 -0.08 10.40
CA GLU A 72 -2.32 -1.44 10.97
C GLU A 72 -3.71 -2.09 11.15
N THR A 73 -4.72 -1.28 11.46
CA THR A 73 -6.12 -1.71 11.62
C THR A 73 -6.94 -1.66 10.33
N GLY A 74 -6.33 -1.23 9.21
CA GLY A 74 -6.99 -1.16 7.91
C GLY A 74 -8.10 -0.10 7.81
N GLN A 75 -8.01 0.96 8.62
CA GLN A 75 -8.99 2.04 8.67
C GLN A 75 -8.73 3.15 7.64
N ILE A 76 -7.53 3.18 7.03
CA ILE A 76 -7.21 4.09 5.93
C ILE A 76 -7.71 3.50 4.61
N ARG A 77 -8.81 4.07 4.10
CA ARG A 77 -9.48 3.60 2.86
C ARG A 77 -9.29 4.55 1.67
N THR A 78 -8.86 5.77 1.94
CA THR A 78 -8.65 6.83 0.94
C THR A 78 -7.19 7.27 0.96
N PRO A 79 -6.56 7.47 -0.21
CA PRO A 79 -5.24 8.06 -0.31
C PRO A 79 -5.15 9.40 0.42
N MET A 80 -4.01 9.67 1.04
CA MET A 80 -3.70 10.96 1.66
C MET A 80 -2.78 11.80 0.78
N GLU A 81 -2.83 13.12 0.95
CA GLU A 81 -1.91 14.02 0.27
C GLU A 81 -0.51 13.96 0.90
N TRP A 82 0.52 14.09 0.07
CA TRP A 82 1.93 14.01 0.51
C TRP A 82 2.31 14.98 1.63
N ARG A 83 1.65 16.15 1.67
CA ARG A 83 1.85 17.23 2.66
C ARG A 83 1.22 16.94 4.02
N ASP A 84 0.24 16.04 4.07
CA ASP A 84 -0.48 15.71 5.30
C ASP A 84 0.22 14.61 6.10
N ILE A 85 1.30 14.04 5.56
CA ILE A 85 2.10 13.00 6.22
C ILE A 85 3.24 13.65 7.02
N PRO A 86 3.23 13.56 8.37
CA PRO A 86 4.24 14.17 9.23
C PRO A 86 5.59 13.42 9.18
N GLY A 87 6.60 13.95 9.87
CA GLY A 87 7.89 13.30 10.06
C GLY A 87 8.95 13.49 8.97
N ARG A 88 8.63 14.03 7.77
CA ARG A 88 9.65 14.22 6.71
C ARG A 88 10.82 15.08 7.14
N TYR A 89 10.56 16.14 7.91
CA TYR A 89 11.60 17.07 8.34
C TYR A 89 12.61 16.39 9.28
N LEU A 90 12.23 15.35 10.02
CA LEU A 90 13.12 14.57 10.89
C LEU A 90 14.22 13.85 10.10
N PHE A 91 13.97 13.50 8.84
CA PHE A 91 14.98 12.90 7.96
C PHE A 91 16.01 13.93 7.48
N THR A 92 15.54 15.11 7.09
CA THR A 92 16.40 16.14 6.47
C THR A 92 17.08 17.05 7.49
N GLU A 93 16.46 17.29 8.64
CA GLU A 93 16.91 18.27 9.64
C GLU A 93 17.46 17.59 10.90
N GLU A 94 16.87 16.48 11.32
CA GLU A 94 17.30 15.74 12.53
C GLU A 94 18.13 14.48 12.21
N GLY A 95 18.50 14.30 10.94
CA GLY A 95 19.51 13.32 10.52
C GLY A 95 19.03 11.87 10.39
N LEU A 96 17.72 11.59 10.43
CA LEU A 96 17.23 10.21 10.29
C LEU A 96 17.54 9.57 8.93
N GLN A 97 17.87 10.37 7.90
CA GLN A 97 18.34 9.88 6.59
C GLN A 97 19.61 9.02 6.67
N GLN A 98 20.38 9.08 7.78
CA GLN A 98 21.53 8.20 7.97
C GLN A 98 21.13 6.71 8.13
N TYR A 99 19.88 6.45 8.53
CA TYR A 99 19.35 5.10 8.73
C TYR A 99 18.60 4.63 7.48
N ALA A 100 19.35 4.07 6.51
CA ALA A 100 18.80 3.66 5.22
C ALA A 100 17.55 2.77 5.33
N ALA A 101 17.53 1.83 6.29
CA ALA A 101 16.37 0.96 6.50
C ALA A 101 15.12 1.71 7.00
N LEU A 102 15.31 2.71 7.87
CA LEU A 102 14.23 3.56 8.36
C LEU A 102 13.72 4.49 7.27
N GLU A 103 14.62 5.13 6.52
CA GLU A 103 14.27 6.00 5.39
C GLU A 103 13.49 5.24 4.32
N GLN A 104 13.98 4.05 3.95
CA GLN A 104 13.29 3.20 2.99
C GLN A 104 11.90 2.79 3.49
N ALA A 105 11.77 2.33 4.73
CA ALA A 105 10.48 1.93 5.28
C ALA A 105 9.49 3.12 5.32
N PHE A 106 9.98 4.32 5.64
CA PHE A 106 9.17 5.53 5.64
C PHE A 106 8.72 5.90 4.23
N ALA A 107 9.62 5.85 3.23
CA ALA A 107 9.28 6.12 1.85
C ALA A 107 8.26 5.12 1.28
N GLU A 108 8.44 3.82 1.53
CA GLU A 108 7.50 2.78 1.09
C GLU A 108 6.12 2.95 1.74
N PHE A 109 6.08 3.26 3.04
CA PHE A 109 4.84 3.57 3.74
C PHE A 109 4.13 4.77 3.10
N LYS A 110 4.86 5.87 2.84
CA LYS A 110 4.31 7.07 2.19
C LYS A 110 3.75 6.81 0.80
N ILE A 111 4.40 5.96 0.01
CA ILE A 111 3.92 5.59 -1.33
C ILE A 111 2.56 4.91 -1.21
N GLU A 112 2.44 3.87 -0.38
CA GLU A 112 1.17 3.16 -0.21
C GLU A 112 0.08 4.06 0.40
N LEU A 113 0.45 4.94 1.33
CA LEU A 113 -0.46 5.88 1.99
C LEU A 113 -1.03 6.95 1.03
N THR A 114 -0.31 7.26 -0.05
CA THR A 114 -0.72 8.21 -1.09
C THR A 114 -1.39 7.56 -2.29
N GLY A 115 -1.81 6.30 -2.14
CA GLY A 115 -2.54 5.53 -3.16
C GLY A 115 -1.74 4.43 -3.82
N GLY A 116 -0.49 4.22 -3.36
CA GLY A 116 0.37 3.13 -3.79
C GLY A 116 0.98 3.32 -5.18
N GLU A 117 1.83 2.37 -5.52
CA GLU A 117 2.36 2.30 -6.88
C GLU A 117 1.26 1.82 -7.84
N SER A 118 0.99 2.60 -8.91
CA SER A 118 -0.02 2.22 -9.90
C SER A 118 0.29 0.84 -10.52
N GLN A 119 -0.75 0.06 -10.86
CA GLN A 119 -0.57 -1.24 -11.52
C GLN A 119 0.33 -1.17 -12.76
N THR A 120 0.25 -0.06 -13.52
CA THR A 120 1.11 0.18 -14.69
C THR A 120 2.58 0.25 -14.30
N LEU A 121 2.92 0.99 -13.24
CA LEU A 121 4.30 1.10 -12.75
C LEU A 121 4.80 -0.24 -12.21
N ARG A 122 3.97 -0.99 -11.47
CA ARG A 122 4.31 -2.36 -11.01
C ARG A 122 4.62 -3.30 -12.19
N ARG A 123 3.81 -3.27 -13.25
CA ARG A 123 4.04 -4.07 -14.47
C ARG A 123 5.32 -3.67 -15.21
N LEU A 124 5.59 -2.36 -15.30
CA LEU A 124 6.81 -1.85 -15.95
C LEU A 124 8.07 -2.28 -15.18
N LYS A 125 8.05 -2.21 -13.85
CA LYS A 125 9.16 -2.68 -13.01
C LYS A 125 9.40 -4.19 -13.17
N ALA A 126 8.35 -5.01 -13.11
CA ALA A 126 8.46 -6.45 -13.32
C ALA A 126 9.12 -6.79 -14.67
N GLN A 127 8.73 -6.10 -15.75
CA GLN A 127 9.35 -6.29 -17.07
C GLN A 127 10.82 -5.87 -17.10
N MET A 128 11.22 -4.85 -16.35
CA MET A 128 12.61 -4.40 -16.26
C MET A 128 13.48 -5.37 -15.43
N GLU A 129 12.93 -5.93 -14.36
CA GLU A 129 13.60 -6.94 -13.53
C GLU A 129 13.77 -8.27 -14.26
N GLU A 130 12.77 -8.69 -15.03
CA GLU A 130 12.86 -9.88 -15.89
C GLU A 130 13.95 -9.70 -16.97
N LYS A 131 14.01 -8.53 -17.61
CA LYS A 131 15.06 -8.18 -18.57
C LYS A 131 16.46 -8.09 -17.95
N LYS A 132 16.56 -7.69 -16.69
CA LYS A 132 17.83 -7.63 -15.95
C LYS A 132 18.33 -9.04 -15.61
N ASN A 133 17.43 -9.97 -15.29
CA ASN A 133 17.78 -11.37 -15.00
C ASN A 133 17.98 -12.24 -16.25
N SER A 134 17.46 -11.85 -17.42
CA SER A 134 17.72 -12.54 -18.70
C SER A 134 19.04 -12.13 -19.37
N GLY A 135 19.82 -11.24 -18.77
CA GLY A 135 21.11 -10.76 -19.27
C GLY A 135 22.31 -11.66 -18.96
N LEU A 136 22.20 -12.99 -19.06
CA LEU A 136 23.36 -13.89 -19.05
C LEU A 136 23.85 -14.13 -20.49
N LYS A 137 25.00 -13.51 -20.81
CA LYS A 137 25.97 -13.65 -21.91
C LYS A 137 25.57 -14.34 -23.24
N PRO A 138 25.83 -13.70 -24.39
CA PRO A 138 26.38 -14.38 -25.55
C PRO A 138 27.92 -14.44 -25.48
N ASP A 139 28.47 -15.47 -26.10
CA ASP A 139 29.85 -15.98 -26.05
C ASP A 139 30.99 -14.99 -26.36
#